data_AF-A0A2M7ZD32-F1
#
_entry.id   AF-A0A2M7ZD32-F1
#
_cell.length_a   1.000
_cell.length_b   1.000
_cell.length_c   1.000
_cell.angle_alpha   90.00
_cell.angle_beta   90.00
_cell.angle_gamma   90.00
#
_symmetry.space_group_name_H-M   'P 1'
#
loop_
_entity.id
_entity.type
_entity.pdbx_description
1 polymer ?
#
loop_
_entity_poly.entity_id
_entity_poly.type
_entity_poly.pdbx_seq_one_letter_code
_entity_poly.pdbx_strand_id
1 'polypeptide(L)'
;MKRDMDLARNILFKIEEYPEPNGWADIKIENYSQDEISYHIKLLFQADLIEADNLTDSSGFEWKAKSLTWKGHEFIEAARNNSRWDNAKKFIIEKGGSLTFEILKSVLTESIKSSLFPKV
;
A
#
# COMPACT_ATOMS: atom_id res chain seq x y z
N MET A 1 5.15 -6.61 -14.48
CA MET A 1 3.79 -6.67 -13.90
C MET A 1 3.23 -5.27 -13.76
N LYS A 2 1.89 -5.09 -13.79
CA LYS A 2 1.25 -3.78 -13.62
C LYS A 2 1.09 -3.49 -12.12
N ARG A 3 1.32 -2.23 -11.72
CA ARG A 3 1.06 -1.78 -10.36
C ARG A 3 -0.45 -1.73 -10.10
N ASP A 4 -0.88 -2.39 -9.04
CA ASP A 4 -2.23 -2.44 -8.50
C ASP A 4 -2.23 -1.80 -7.10
N MET A 5 -3.02 -0.73 -6.94
CA MET A 5 -3.09 -0.01 -5.66
C MET A 5 -3.95 -0.73 -4.62
N ASP A 6 -4.90 -1.55 -5.04
CA ASP A 6 -5.72 -2.34 -4.12
C ASP A 6 -4.88 -3.48 -3.53
N LEU A 7 -4.07 -4.16 -4.36
CA LEU A 7 -3.08 -5.12 -3.87
C LEU A 7 -2.06 -4.46 -2.94
N ALA A 8 -1.51 -3.30 -3.33
CA ALA A 8 -0.56 -2.57 -2.49
C ALA A 8 -1.14 -2.24 -1.10
N ARG A 9 -2.39 -1.76 -1.05
CA ARG A 9 -3.09 -1.47 0.21
C ARG A 9 -3.31 -2.74 1.04
N ASN A 10 -3.72 -3.84 0.42
CA ASN A 10 -3.96 -5.10 1.12
C ASN A 10 -2.67 -5.70 1.70
N ILE A 11 -1.54 -5.60 0.99
CA ILE A 11 -0.22 -6.03 1.48
C ILE A 11 0.15 -5.23 2.73
N LEU A 12 -0.04 -3.90 2.72
CA LEU A 12 0.25 -3.06 3.89
C LEU A 12 -0.59 -3.47 5.11
N PHE A 13 -1.88 -3.78 4.93
CA PHE A 13 -2.71 -4.28 6.05
C PHE A 13 -2.22 -5.62 6.57
N LYS A 14 -1.79 -6.52 5.69
CA LYS A 14 -1.23 -7.81 6.11
C LYS A 14 0.09 -7.67 6.87
N ILE A 15 0.90 -6.68 6.53
CA ILE A 15 2.11 -6.36 7.30
C ILE A 15 1.75 -5.77 8.67
N GLU A 16 0.75 -4.89 8.73
CA GLU A 16 0.27 -4.30 9.99
C GLU A 16 -0.31 -5.35 10.96
N GLU A 17 -0.98 -6.38 10.45
CA GLU A 17 -1.50 -7.50 11.24
C GLU A 17 -0.39 -8.42 11.77
N TYR A 18 0.83 -8.33 11.27
CA TYR A 18 1.91 -9.24 11.60
C TYR A 18 2.49 -8.92 12.99
N PRO A 19 2.47 -9.87 13.95
CA PRO A 19 2.78 -9.58 15.35
C PRO A 19 4.28 -9.49 15.65
N GLU A 20 5.15 -9.97 14.75
CA GLU A 20 6.59 -10.07 15.00
C GLU A 20 7.35 -8.91 14.36
N PRO A 21 8.04 -8.07 15.15
CA PRO A 21 8.74 -6.89 14.63
C PRO A 21 10.00 -7.21 13.82
N ASN A 22 10.54 -8.44 13.92
CA ASN A 22 11.83 -8.82 13.32
C ASN A 22 11.74 -10.03 12.36
N GLY A 23 10.52 -10.49 12.04
CA GLY A 23 10.29 -11.62 11.12
C GLY A 23 9.96 -11.17 9.70
N TRP A 24 9.81 -12.14 8.80
CA TRP A 24 9.19 -11.92 7.49
C TRP A 24 7.70 -12.23 7.57
N ALA A 25 6.86 -11.29 7.15
CA ALA A 25 5.43 -11.52 7.07
C ALA A 25 5.11 -12.58 5.99
N ASP A 26 4.39 -13.64 6.35
CA ASP A 26 3.85 -14.61 5.39
C ASP A 26 2.56 -14.03 4.77
N ILE A 27 2.72 -13.30 3.68
CA ILE A 27 1.61 -12.60 3.03
C ILE A 27 0.99 -13.47 1.95
N LYS A 28 -0.28 -13.84 2.17
CA LYS A 28 -1.13 -14.52 1.20
C LYS A 28 -2.40 -13.72 0.99
N ILE A 29 -2.69 -13.39 -0.27
CA ILE A 29 -3.88 -12.63 -0.67
C ILE A 29 -4.55 -13.42 -1.79
N GLU A 30 -5.84 -13.71 -1.62
CA GLU A 30 -6.61 -14.46 -2.61
C GLU A 30 -6.58 -13.75 -3.97
N ASN A 31 -6.60 -14.54 -5.05
CA ASN A 31 -6.60 -14.07 -6.45
C ASN A 31 -5.30 -13.38 -6.92
N TYR A 32 -4.23 -13.40 -6.13
CA TYR A 32 -2.92 -12.92 -6.55
C TYR A 32 -1.87 -14.03 -6.44
N SER A 33 -1.00 -14.12 -7.44
CA SER A 33 0.16 -15.01 -7.43
C SER A 33 1.26 -14.51 -6.47
N GLN A 34 2.15 -15.42 -6.06
CA GLN A 34 3.29 -15.05 -5.22
C GLN A 34 4.26 -14.08 -5.92
N ASP A 35 4.39 -14.17 -7.25
CA ASP A 35 5.17 -13.22 -8.04
C ASP A 35 4.53 -11.82 -8.02
N GLU A 36 3.21 -11.73 -8.10
CA GLU A 36 2.49 -10.44 -8.02
C GLU A 36 2.67 -9.81 -6.64
N ILE A 37 2.53 -10.60 -5.58
CA ILE A 37 2.74 -10.14 -4.21
C ILE A 37 4.19 -9.69 -4.02
N SER A 38 5.18 -10.51 -4.40
CA SER A 38 6.62 -10.16 -4.32
C SER A 38 6.93 -8.89 -5.11
N TYR A 39 6.36 -8.74 -6.30
CA TYR A 39 6.56 -7.54 -7.11
C TYR A 39 6.00 -6.29 -6.42
N HIS A 40 4.85 -6.40 -5.77
CA HIS A 40 4.27 -5.27 -5.03
C HIS A 40 5.01 -4.98 -3.72
N ILE A 41 5.54 -5.99 -3.03
CA ILE A 41 6.45 -5.80 -1.88
C ILE A 41 7.69 -5.00 -2.33
N LYS A 42 8.31 -5.37 -3.45
CA LYS A 42 9.41 -4.59 -4.05
C LYS A 42 9.02 -3.14 -4.30
N LEU A 43 7.84 -2.89 -4.89
CA LEU A 43 7.37 -1.52 -5.16
C LEU A 43 7.12 -0.72 -3.88
N LEU A 44 6.54 -1.33 -2.85
CA LEU A 44 6.28 -0.70 -1.55
C LEU A 44 7.59 -0.36 -0.82
N PHE A 45 8.58 -1.25 -0.90
CA PHE A 45 9.93 -0.99 -0.39
C PHE A 45 10.58 0.20 -1.11
N GLN A 46 10.51 0.23 -2.44
CA GLN A 46 11.01 1.37 -3.24
C GLN A 46 10.30 2.69 -2.93
N ALA A 47 9.04 2.63 -2.47
CA ALA A 47 8.26 3.79 -2.05
C ALA A 47 8.51 4.21 -0.59
N ASP A 48 9.41 3.52 0.12
CA ASP A 48 9.74 3.75 1.53
C ASP A 48 8.53 3.58 2.46
N LEU A 49 7.62 2.66 2.11
CA LEU A 49 6.43 2.36 2.93
C LEU A 49 6.64 1.16 3.85
N ILE A 50 7.58 0.29 3.51
CA ILE A 50 7.88 -0.93 4.25
C ILE A 50 9.38 -1.17 4.28
N GLU A 51 9.83 -1.89 5.29
CA GLU A 51 11.11 -2.60 5.25
C GLU A 51 10.89 -3.97 4.58
N ALA A 52 11.82 -4.38 3.72
CA ALA A 52 11.75 -5.65 3.01
C ALA A 52 13.14 -6.14 2.59
N ASP A 53 13.29 -7.45 2.44
CA ASP A 53 14.50 -8.09 1.93
C ASP A 53 14.25 -8.65 0.53
N ASN A 54 15.26 -8.50 -0.34
CA ASN A 54 15.30 -9.14 -1.65
C ASN A 54 15.94 -10.53 -1.50
N LEU A 55 15.14 -11.58 -1.67
CA LEU A 55 15.59 -12.98 -1.59
C LEU A 55 15.73 -13.62 -2.97
N THR A 56 15.69 -12.81 -4.04
CA THR A 56 15.82 -13.30 -5.41
C THR A 56 17.16 -14.00 -5.62
N ASP A 57 17.09 -15.24 -6.10
CA ASP A 57 18.25 -16.10 -6.37
C ASP A 57 18.04 -16.90 -7.68
N SER A 58 18.79 -17.98 -7.87
CA SER A 58 18.61 -18.89 -9.02
C SER A 58 17.28 -19.64 -9.02
N SER A 59 16.57 -19.67 -7.89
CA SER A 59 15.32 -20.41 -7.66
C SER A 59 14.10 -19.57 -8.06
N GLY A 60 14.21 -18.24 -8.06
CA GLY A 60 13.14 -17.36 -8.55
C GLY A 60 13.22 -15.93 -8.02
N PHE A 61 12.20 -15.13 -8.40
CA PHE A 61 12.02 -13.76 -7.93
C PHE A 61 11.22 -13.75 -6.63
N GLU A 62 11.85 -13.34 -5.53
CA GLU A 62 11.21 -13.31 -4.21
C GLU A 62 11.59 -12.06 -3.42
N TRP A 63 10.57 -11.42 -2.84
CA TRP A 63 10.71 -10.30 -1.92
C TRP A 63 9.87 -10.57 -0.67
N LYS A 64 10.45 -10.36 0.51
CA LYS A 64 9.77 -10.57 1.80
C LYS A 64 9.66 -9.26 2.56
N ALA A 65 8.44 -8.92 2.94
CA ALA A 65 8.17 -7.76 3.80
C ALA A 65 8.51 -8.09 5.26
N LYS A 66 9.00 -7.09 6.00
CA LYS A 66 9.30 -7.18 7.43
C LYS A 66 8.29 -6.39 8.26
N SER A 67 8.29 -5.07 8.09
CA SER A 67 7.50 -4.13 8.88
C SER A 67 7.09 -2.92 8.05
N LEU A 68 6.11 -2.16 8.54
CA LEU A 68 5.80 -0.84 7.98
C LEU A 68 6.86 0.17 8.42
N THR A 69 7.22 1.10 7.54
CA THR A 69 7.90 2.32 7.95
C THR A 69 6.90 3.29 8.59
N TRP A 70 7.39 4.38 9.19
CA TRP A 70 6.52 5.46 9.66
C TRP A 70 5.62 6.01 8.54
N LYS A 71 6.18 6.19 7.34
CA LYS A 71 5.44 6.63 6.15
C LYS A 71 4.39 5.60 5.73
N GLY A 72 4.69 4.31 5.89
CA GLY A 72 3.73 3.21 5.72
C GLY A 72 2.53 3.33 6.65
N HIS A 73 2.78 3.56 7.94
CA HIS A 73 1.73 3.78 8.94
C HIS A 73 0.87 5.00 8.62
N GLU A 74 1.46 6.14 8.22
CA GLU A 74 0.67 7.31 7.83
C GLU A 74 -0.23 7.05 6.62
N PHE A 75 0.30 6.35 5.61
CA PHE A 75 -0.45 6.05 4.40
C PHE A 75 -1.59 5.07 4.67
N ILE A 76 -1.34 4.00 5.41
CA ILE A 76 -2.37 2.99 5.69
C ILE A 76 -3.50 3.55 6.55
N GLU A 77 -3.17 4.45 7.48
CA GLU A 77 -4.18 5.11 8.31
C GLU A 77 -5.07 6.04 7.48
N ALA A 78 -4.46 6.77 6.53
CA ALA A 78 -5.20 7.58 5.58
C ALA A 78 -6.10 6.72 4.67
N ALA A 79 -5.61 5.54 4.29
CA ALA A 79 -6.30 4.56 3.45
C ALA A 79 -7.22 3.60 4.23
N ARG A 80 -7.36 3.69 5.56
CA ARG A 80 -8.09 2.69 6.35
C ARG A 80 -9.57 2.59 6.02
N ASN A 81 -10.22 3.74 5.81
CA ASN A 81 -11.65 3.80 5.53
C ASN A 81 -11.95 3.43 4.05
N ASN A 82 -12.73 2.37 3.84
CA ASN A 82 -13.09 1.89 2.50
C ASN A 82 -13.82 2.93 1.66
N SER A 83 -14.81 3.63 2.23
CA SER A 83 -15.54 4.68 1.50
C SER A 83 -14.61 5.81 1.07
N ARG A 84 -13.67 6.22 1.92
CA ARG A 84 -12.66 7.23 1.58
C ARG A 84 -11.74 6.74 0.47
N TRP A 85 -11.27 5.51 0.56
CA TRP A 85 -10.41 4.88 -0.45
C TRP A 85 -11.09 4.86 -1.83
N ASP A 86 -12.32 4.37 -1.90
CA ASP A 86 -13.06 4.26 -3.16
C ASP A 86 -13.42 5.64 -3.72
N ASN A 87 -13.84 6.57 -2.86
CA ASN A 87 -14.12 7.94 -3.27
C ASN A 87 -12.86 8.66 -3.79
N ALA A 88 -11.70 8.44 -3.16
CA ALA A 88 -10.44 9.02 -3.61
C ALA A 88 -10.03 8.48 -4.99
N LYS A 89 -10.07 7.15 -5.18
CA LYS A 89 -9.80 6.53 -6.50
C LYS A 89 -10.76 7.06 -7.56
N LYS A 90 -12.06 7.09 -7.27
CA LYS A 90 -13.10 7.58 -8.19
C LYS A 90 -12.89 9.05 -8.55
N PHE A 91 -12.64 9.91 -7.57
CA PHE A 91 -12.39 11.33 -7.78
C PHE A 91 -11.20 11.56 -8.72
N ILE A 92 -10.09 10.84 -8.54
CA ILE A 92 -8.90 10.97 -9.40
C ILE A 92 -9.23 10.59 -10.84
N ILE A 93 -9.92 9.46 -11.03
CA ILE A 93 -10.27 8.95 -12.36
C ILE A 93 -11.27 9.90 -13.06
N GLU A 94 -12.30 10.37 -12.37
CA GLU A 94 -13.30 11.29 -12.91
C GLU A 94 -12.71 12.64 -13.33
N LYS A 95 -11.65 13.09 -12.65
CA LYS A 95 -10.92 14.31 -13.01
C LYS A 95 -9.88 14.11 -14.12
N GLY A 96 -9.85 12.93 -14.76
CA GLY A 96 -8.88 12.59 -15.80
C GLY A 96 -7.45 12.41 -15.27
N GLY A 97 -7.29 12.28 -13.94
CA GLY A 97 -6.01 12.08 -13.30
C GLY A 97 -5.50 10.64 -13.47
N SER A 98 -4.19 10.47 -13.36
CA SER A 98 -3.56 9.15 -13.26
C SER A 98 -3.50 8.70 -11.80
N LEU A 99 -3.84 7.43 -11.54
CA LEU A 99 -3.77 6.84 -10.20
C LEU A 99 -2.31 6.55 -9.77
N THR A 100 -1.55 7.61 -9.53
CA THR A 100 -0.21 7.55 -8.94
C THR A 100 -0.30 7.49 -7.42
N PHE A 101 0.74 6.95 -6.77
CA PHE A 101 0.80 6.86 -5.32
C PHE A 101 0.69 8.25 -4.65
N GLU A 102 1.47 9.23 -5.13
CA GLU A 102 1.51 10.58 -4.55
C GLU A 102 0.16 11.32 -4.67
N ILE A 103 -0.51 11.22 -5.83
CA ILE A 103 -1.84 11.82 -6.00
C ILE A 103 -2.84 11.15 -5.08
N LEU A 104 -2.84 9.81 -5.00
CA LEU A 104 -3.75 9.08 -4.13
C LEU A 104 -3.53 9.42 -2.66
N LYS A 105 -2.28 9.44 -2.20
CA LYS A 105 -1.91 9.88 -0.84
C LYS A 105 -2.42 11.29 -0.56
N SER A 106 -2.18 12.24 -1.46
CA SER A 106 -2.63 13.63 -1.31
C SER A 106 -4.14 13.73 -1.17
N VAL A 107 -4.91 13.03 -2.02
CA VAL A 107 -6.39 13.08 -1.98
C VAL A 107 -6.93 12.45 -0.69
N LEU A 108 -6.35 11.33 -0.23
CA LEU A 108 -6.73 10.70 1.04
C LEU A 108 -6.49 11.63 2.24
N THR A 109 -5.31 12.25 2.31
CA THR A 109 -4.99 13.19 3.38
C THR A 109 -5.88 14.43 3.35
N GLU A 110 -6.19 14.97 2.17
CA GLU A 110 -7.07 16.13 2.04
C GLU A 110 -8.51 15.80 2.43
N SER A 111 -8.98 14.58 2.14
CA SER A 111 -10.29 14.10 2.58
C SER A 111 -10.39 14.05 4.11
N ILE A 112 -9.33 13.63 4.81
CA ILE A 112 -9.27 13.66 6.28
C ILE A 112 -9.32 15.08 6.79
N LYS A 113 -8.49 15.98 6.25
CA LYS A 113 -8.45 17.39 6.66
C LYS A 113 -9.81 18.05 6.52
N SER A 114 -10.49 17.82 5.39
CA SER A 114 -11.83 18.36 5.13
C SER A 114 -12.87 17.86 6.13
N SER A 115 -12.72 16.64 6.65
CA SER A 115 -13.62 16.09 7.69
C SER A 115 -13.37 16.65 9.08
N LEU A 116 -12.13 17.07 9.37
CA LEU A 116 -11.74 17.68 10.66
C LEU A 116 -12.00 19.20 10.67
N PHE A 117 -11.81 19.86 9.52
CA PHE A 117 -11.91 21.30 9.37
C PHE A 117 -12.85 21.63 8.20
N PRO A 118 -14.18 21.49 8.40
CA PRO A 118 -15.14 21.86 7.37
C PRO A 118 -15.01 23.36 7.06
N LYS A 119 -14.96 23.71 5.77
CA LYS A 119 -14.97 25.12 5.35
C LYS A 119 -16.33 25.71 5.73
N VAL A 120 -16.30 26.73 6.60
CA VAL A 120 -17.46 27.56 7.00
C VAL A 120 -17.95 28.37 5.81
#